data_AF-A0A363TVI6-F1
#
_entry.id   AF-A0A363TVI6-F1
#
_cell.length_a   1.000
_cell.length_b   1.000
_cell.length_c   1.000
_cell.angle_alpha   90.00
_cell.angle_beta   90.00
_cell.angle_gamma   90.00
#
_symmetry.space_group_name_H-M   'P 1'
#
loop_
_entity.id
_entity.type
_entity.pdbx_description
1 polymer ?
#
loop_
_entity_poly.entity_id
_entity_poly.type
_entity_poly.pdbx_seq_one_letter_code
_entity_poly.pdbx_strand_id
1 'polypeptide(L)'
;MMSAPEKDRVREELASGRLRLGWVTLSDIQQEDDDWVRLEAAGFRQDLRLLHKAYTIAVPYVPGLPITVTGLVDGGGGDITVAVYVGAAQISLRPLKKGEMLRIPTP
;
A
#
# COMPACT_ATOMS: atom_id res chain seq x y z
N MET A 1 -3.58 -12.95 -0.33
CA MET A 1 -3.10 -13.20 -1.71
C MET A 1 -4.30 -13.20 -2.64
N MET A 2 -4.19 -12.60 -3.83
CA MET A 2 -5.27 -12.60 -4.82
C MET A 2 -5.57 -14.01 -5.33
N SER A 3 -6.86 -14.29 -5.54
CA SER A 3 -7.37 -15.49 -6.22
C SER A 3 -7.03 -15.49 -7.72
N ALA A 4 -7.14 -16.65 -8.38
CA ALA A 4 -6.90 -16.75 -9.81
C ALA A 4 -7.87 -15.85 -10.64
N PRO A 5 -9.20 -15.83 -10.38
CA PRO A 5 -10.11 -14.95 -11.09
C PRO A 5 -9.78 -13.46 -10.94
N GLU A 6 -9.35 -13.04 -9.75
CA GLU A 6 -8.91 -11.64 -9.53
C GLU A 6 -7.65 -11.31 -10.32
N LYS A 7 -6.69 -12.25 -10.42
CA LYS A 7 -5.49 -12.07 -11.23
C LYS A 7 -5.82 -11.97 -12.72
N ASP A 8 -6.76 -12.76 -13.21
CA ASP A 8 -7.17 -12.72 -14.63
C ASP A 8 -7.86 -11.41 -14.96
N ARG A 9 -8.76 -10.92 -14.10
CA ARG A 9 -9.37 -9.60 -14.24
C ARG A 9 -8.31 -8.49 -14.27
N VAL A 10 -7.34 -8.51 -13.35
CA VAL A 10 -6.26 -7.51 -13.35
C VAL A 10 -5.46 -7.58 -14.65
N ARG A 11 -5.16 -8.76 -15.18
CA ARG A 11 -4.45 -8.90 -16.47
C ARG A 11 -5.22 -8.28 -17.62
N GLU A 12 -6.52 -8.52 -17.72
CA GLU A 12 -7.39 -7.92 -18.75
C GLU A 12 -7.47 -6.40 -18.63
N GLU A 13 -7.61 -5.89 -17.41
CA GLU A 13 -7.67 -4.44 -17.15
C GLU A 13 -6.32 -3.75 -17.39
N LEU A 14 -5.19 -4.43 -17.12
CA LEU A 14 -3.85 -3.96 -17.51
C LEU A 14 -3.69 -3.94 -19.03
N ALA A 15 -4.10 -5.01 -19.73
CA ALA A 15 -4.00 -5.10 -21.19
C ALA A 15 -4.84 -4.02 -21.91
N SER A 16 -5.97 -3.62 -21.32
CA SER A 16 -6.82 -2.54 -21.83
C SER A 16 -6.38 -1.14 -21.42
N GLY A 17 -5.33 -1.01 -20.59
CA GLY A 17 -4.82 0.27 -20.10
C GLY A 17 -5.70 0.96 -19.05
N ARG A 18 -6.77 0.30 -18.58
CA ARG A 18 -7.65 0.81 -17.51
C ARG A 18 -6.99 0.74 -16.14
N LEU A 19 -6.11 -0.23 -15.95
CA LEU A 19 -5.21 -0.32 -14.80
C LEU A 19 -3.76 -0.09 -15.21
N ARG A 20 -2.98 0.34 -14.22
CA ARG A 20 -1.52 0.39 -14.26
C ARG A 20 -0.96 -0.32 -13.03
N LEU A 21 0.32 -0.68 -13.09
CA LEU A 21 1.06 -1.17 -11.92
C LEU A 21 1.93 -0.05 -11.36
N GLY A 22 1.82 0.17 -10.07
CA GLY A 22 2.73 1.01 -9.30
C GLY A 22 3.62 0.13 -8.44
N TRP A 23 4.88 0.53 -8.26
CA TRP A 23 5.75 -0.03 -7.25
C TRP A 23 5.54 0.71 -5.95
N VAL A 24 5.13 0.00 -4.91
CA VAL A 24 4.94 0.50 -3.56
C VAL A 24 6.00 -0.08 -2.65
N THR A 25 6.92 0.78 -2.21
CA THR A 25 7.91 0.42 -1.18
C THR A 25 7.38 0.82 0.19
N LEU A 26 7.50 -0.07 1.17
CA LEU A 26 7.02 0.09 2.54
C LEU A 26 8.17 -0.15 3.50
N SER A 27 8.24 0.65 4.56
CA SER A 27 9.13 0.44 5.70
C SER A 27 8.53 1.06 6.95
N ASP A 28 8.82 0.44 8.08
CA ASP A 28 8.77 1.10 9.37
C ASP A 28 10.00 2.01 9.51
N ILE A 29 9.80 3.29 9.83
CA ILE A 29 10.91 4.25 9.97
C ILE A 29 11.15 4.66 11.43
N GLN A 30 10.36 4.16 12.39
CA GLN A 30 10.57 4.40 13.82
C GLN A 30 11.15 3.15 14.49
N GLN A 31 10.33 2.14 14.74
CA GLN A 31 10.71 0.95 15.50
C GLN A 31 9.90 -0.24 15.00
N GLU A 32 10.56 -1.26 14.44
CA GLU A 32 9.88 -2.49 14.05
C GLU A 32 9.30 -3.21 15.27
N ASP A 33 8.00 -3.06 15.50
CA ASP A 33 7.32 -3.54 16.72
C ASP A 33 6.03 -4.34 16.47
N ASP A 34 5.88 -4.95 15.29
CA ASP A 34 4.68 -5.70 14.84
C ASP A 34 3.52 -4.84 14.30
N ASP A 35 3.84 -3.69 13.72
CA ASP A 35 2.90 -2.88 12.95
C ASP A 35 2.34 -3.56 11.69
N TRP A 36 1.06 -3.32 11.40
CA TRP A 36 0.39 -3.77 10.17
C TRP A 36 -0.42 -2.68 9.51
N VAL A 37 -0.39 -2.67 8.17
CA VAL A 37 -1.22 -1.82 7.32
C VAL A 37 -2.00 -2.64 6.30
N ARG A 38 -3.07 -2.05 5.78
CA ARG A 38 -3.79 -2.53 4.60
C ARG A 38 -3.58 -1.57 3.45
N LEU A 39 -3.20 -2.11 2.30
CA LEU A 39 -3.23 -1.39 1.02
C LEU A 39 -4.46 -1.79 0.23
N GLU A 40 -5.19 -0.80 -0.25
CA GLU A 40 -6.38 -0.95 -1.09
C GLU A 40 -6.30 -0.03 -2.30
N ALA A 41 -6.41 -0.60 -3.50
CA ALA A 41 -6.42 0.12 -4.77
C ALA A 41 -7.05 -0.74 -5.86
N ALA A 42 -7.88 -0.18 -6.75
CA ALA A 42 -8.39 -0.91 -7.92
C ALA A 42 -9.01 -2.31 -7.63
N GLY A 43 -9.65 -2.48 -6.46
CA GLY A 43 -10.18 -3.79 -6.02
C GLY A 43 -9.12 -4.77 -5.49
N PHE A 44 -7.83 -4.46 -5.60
CA PHE A 44 -6.76 -5.12 -4.86
C PHE A 44 -6.78 -4.71 -3.40
N ARG A 45 -6.59 -5.69 -2.52
CA ARG A 45 -6.51 -5.52 -1.07
C ARG A 45 -5.44 -6.45 -0.51
N GLN A 46 -4.49 -5.90 0.23
CA GLN A 46 -3.46 -6.70 0.89
C GLN A 46 -3.11 -6.14 2.27
N ASP A 47 -3.09 -7.03 3.25
CA ASP A 47 -2.63 -6.75 4.61
C ASP A 47 -1.12 -7.06 4.66
N LEU A 48 -0.35 -6.13 5.20
CA LEU A 48 1.10 -6.08 5.10
C LEU A 48 1.69 -5.72 6.46
N ARG A 49 2.60 -6.55 6.93
CA ARG A 49 3.40 -6.27 8.13
C ARG A 49 4.50 -5.27 7.78
N LEU A 50 4.69 -4.26 8.61
CA LEU A 50 5.81 -3.33 8.46
C LEU A 50 7.07 -3.92 9.08
N LEU A 51 8.20 -3.62 8.43
CA LEU A 51 9.53 -4.04 8.82
C LEU A 51 10.44 -2.82 8.71
N HIS A 52 11.48 -2.72 9.54
CA HIS A 52 12.52 -1.69 9.40
C HIS A 52 13.17 -1.76 8.03
N LYS A 53 13.41 -2.99 7.55
CA LYS A 53 13.93 -3.19 6.20
C LYS A 53 12.83 -2.92 5.16
N ALA A 54 13.05 -1.88 4.37
CA ALA A 54 12.16 -1.55 3.26
C ALA A 54 11.99 -2.72 2.27
N TYR A 55 10.75 -2.94 1.82
CA TYR A 55 10.43 -3.91 0.79
C TYR A 55 9.40 -3.35 -0.20
N THR A 56 9.44 -3.85 -1.44
CA THR A 56 8.64 -3.32 -2.54
C THR A 56 7.66 -4.36 -3.05
N ILE A 57 6.43 -3.94 -3.31
CA ILE A 57 5.39 -4.74 -3.93
C ILE A 57 4.82 -4.04 -5.16
N ALA A 58 4.25 -4.81 -6.09
CA ALA A 58 3.47 -4.27 -7.20
C ALA A 58 2.00 -4.11 -6.77
N VAL A 59 1.45 -2.91 -6.96
CA VAL A 59 0.06 -2.59 -6.63
C VAL A 59 -0.66 -2.14 -7.90
N PRO A 60 -1.76 -2.79 -8.32
CA PRO A 60 -2.58 -2.28 -9.41
C PRO A 60 -3.32 -1.02 -8.95
N TYR A 61 -3.38 -0.03 -9.82
CA TYR A 61 -4.12 1.21 -9.56
C TYR A 61 -4.81 1.72 -10.83
N VAL A 62 -5.89 2.48 -10.64
CA VAL A 62 -6.56 3.24 -11.71
C VAL A 62 -6.00 4.66 -11.67
N PRO A 63 -5.43 5.18 -12.77
CA PRO A 63 -4.95 6.57 -12.82
C PRO A 63 -6.01 7.58 -12.35
N GLY A 64 -5.57 8.57 -11.58
CA GLY A 64 -6.46 9.54 -10.90
C GLY A 64 -7.28 9.01 -9.71
N LEU A 65 -7.24 7.72 -9.36
CA LEU A 65 -7.85 7.19 -8.13
C LEU A 65 -6.78 6.85 -7.09
N PRO A 66 -6.96 7.25 -5.82
CA PRO A 66 -5.91 7.10 -4.82
C PRO A 66 -5.69 5.64 -4.42
N ILE A 67 -4.45 5.32 -4.04
CA ILE A 67 -4.12 4.13 -3.26
C ILE A 67 -4.42 4.46 -1.80
N THR A 68 -5.22 3.63 -1.12
CA THR A 68 -5.57 3.82 0.29
C THR A 68 -4.68 2.95 1.17
N VAL A 69 -4.09 3.56 2.21
CA VAL A 69 -3.33 2.89 3.26
C VAL A 69 -4.10 3.01 4.57
N THR A 70 -4.41 1.90 5.21
CA THR A 70 -5.15 1.87 6.48
C THR A 70 -4.30 1.23 7.58
N GLY A 71 -4.13 1.87 8.72
CA GLY A 71 -3.48 1.26 9.88
C GLY A 71 -4.35 0.13 10.46
N LEU A 72 -3.81 -1.07 10.64
CA LEU A 72 -4.55 -2.24 11.13
C LEU A 72 -4.18 -2.62 12.56
N VAL A 73 -2.89 -2.77 12.81
CA VAL A 73 -2.32 -3.15 14.09
C VAL A 73 -1.19 -2.20 14.37
N ASP A 74 -1.19 -1.69 15.60
CA ASP A 74 -0.12 -0.91 16.19
C ASP A 74 0.65 -1.88 17.10
N GLY A 75 1.92 -2.06 16.80
CA GLY A 75 2.82 -2.98 17.47
C GLY A 75 3.31 -2.50 18.84
N GLY A 76 3.30 -1.19 19.05
CA GLY A 76 3.84 -0.51 20.22
C GLY A 76 3.96 1.01 19.99
N GLY A 77 4.05 1.80 21.05
CA GLY A 77 4.36 3.24 20.90
C GLY A 77 3.21 4.16 20.45
N GLY A 78 2.09 3.64 19.93
CA GLY A 78 0.84 4.39 19.72
C GLY A 78 0.61 4.93 18.31
N ASP A 79 1.58 4.79 17.41
CA ASP A 79 1.53 5.26 16.03
C ASP A 79 2.29 4.32 15.07
N ILE A 80 1.67 4.00 13.94
CA ILE A 80 2.21 3.17 12.85
C ILE A 80 2.98 4.07 11.88
N THR A 81 4.30 3.92 11.74
CA THR A 81 5.08 4.84 10.89
C THR A 81 5.43 4.23 9.54
N VAL A 82 5.05 4.91 8.44
CA VAL A 82 5.16 4.37 7.08
C VAL A 82 5.82 5.37 6.13
N ALA A 83 6.70 4.88 5.25
CA ALA A 83 7.02 5.57 4.00
C ALA A 83 6.39 4.81 2.82
N VAL A 84 5.76 5.51 1.88
CA VAL A 84 5.27 4.93 0.62
C VAL A 84 5.89 5.62 -0.58
N TYR A 85 6.29 4.83 -1.56
CA TYR A 85 6.83 5.30 -2.82
C TYR A 85 5.87 4.87 -3.92
N VAL A 86 5.59 5.71 -4.90
CA VAL A 86 4.84 5.30 -6.11
C VAL A 86 5.69 5.70 -7.32
N GLY A 87 6.38 4.74 -7.91
CA GLY A 87 7.40 5.02 -8.92
C GLY A 87 8.61 5.73 -8.31
N ALA A 88 9.03 6.87 -8.87
CA ALA A 88 10.16 7.66 -8.36
C ALA A 88 9.76 8.67 -7.25
N ALA A 89 8.47 8.88 -7.00
CA ALA A 89 8.00 9.81 -5.99
C ALA A 89 8.01 9.15 -4.60
N GLN A 90 8.80 9.69 -3.68
CA GLN A 90 8.75 9.34 -2.27
C GLN A 90 7.70 10.19 -1.56
N ILE A 91 6.76 9.53 -0.88
CA ILE A 91 5.76 10.16 -0.04
C ILE A 91 5.96 9.63 1.37
N SER A 92 6.61 10.43 2.21
CA SER A 92 6.63 10.14 3.65
C SER A 92 5.20 10.29 4.15
N LEU A 93 4.62 9.21 4.65
CA LEU A 93 3.35 9.32 5.33
C LEU A 93 3.62 9.85 6.73
N ARG A 94 2.67 10.62 7.25
CA ARG A 94 2.66 10.87 8.70
C ARG A 94 2.41 9.53 9.42
N PRO A 95 2.82 9.41 10.69
CA PRO A 95 2.41 8.27 11.50
C PRO A 95 0.87 8.11 11.47
N LEU A 96 0.45 6.86 11.33
CA LEU A 96 -0.93 6.41 11.23
C LEU A 96 -1.38 5.84 12.56
N LYS A 97 -2.58 6.15 13.01
CA LYS A 97 -3.20 5.38 14.10
C LYS A 97 -3.90 4.14 13.57
N LYS A 98 -4.14 3.17 14.43
CA LYS A 98 -5.04 2.05 14.11
C LYS A 98 -6.41 2.56 13.64
N GLY A 99 -6.86 2.07 12.49
CA GLY A 99 -8.10 2.45 11.82
C GLY A 99 -8.00 3.74 11.00
N GLU A 100 -6.89 4.47 11.10
CA GLU A 100 -6.68 5.68 10.33
C GLU A 100 -6.33 5.37 8.88
N MET A 101 -6.81 6.22 7.97
CA MET A 101 -6.64 6.06 6.53
C MET A 101 -5.86 7.23 5.94
N LEU A 102 -4.90 6.90 5.07
CA LEU A 102 -4.21 7.84 4.21
C LEU A 102 -4.47 7.51 2.75
N ARG A 103 -4.65 8.54 1.94
CA ARG A 103 -4.90 8.44 0.50
C ARG A 103 -3.71 8.99 -0.25
N ILE A 104 -3.06 8.13 -1.02
CA ILE A 104 -1.91 8.44 -1.82
C ILE A 104 -2.40 8.74 -3.24
N PRO A 105 -2.22 9.96 -3.75
CA PRO A 105 -2.63 10.29 -5.10
C PRO A 105 -1.80 9.49 -6.10
N THR A 106 -2.45 9.01 -7.15
CA THR A 106 -1.79 8.36 -8.28
C THR A 106 -1.67 9.34 -9.45
N PRO A 107 -0.67 9.16 -10.32
CA PRO A 107 -0.59 9.92 -11.58
C PRO A 107 -1.84 9.76 -12.46
#